data_AF-A0A1Q7C011-F1
#
_entry.id   AF-A0A1Q7C011-F1
#
_cell.length_a   1.000
_cell.length_b   1.000
_cell.length_c   1.000
_cell.angle_alpha   90.00
_cell.angle_beta   90.00
_cell.angle_gamma   90.00
#
_symmetry.space_group_name_H-M   'P 1'
#
loop_
_entity.id
_entity.type
_entity.pdbx_description
1 polymer ?
#
loop_
_entity_poly.entity_id
_entity_poly.type
_entity_poly.pdbx_seq_one_letter_code
_entity_poly.pdbx_strand_id
1 'polypeptide(L)'
;MHWVGNWSLDHPAVAYEFARRGVRQSYVDYFRLVAELAESGAVQVLAHPDVVKKFGHRCAEEPTDLYQRVVDAARRGGVAMEVSSAGLRYEVAEPYPAPTLLRMSRRAGVPITLASDAHYPEQAADRHRVLVSYARAAGYREQLSFRVGGTATLVPLPDPNGMPDPERMPEPDPTET
;
A
#
# COMPACT_ATOMS: atom_id res chain seq x y z
N MET A 1 9.27 -1.08 2.03
CA MET A 1 10.57 -0.46 2.43
C MET A 1 10.31 0.47 3.59
N HIS A 2 11.07 0.36 4.68
CA HIS A 2 10.88 1.15 5.90
C HIS A 2 12.12 1.93 6.34
N TRP A 3 13.25 1.76 5.66
CA TRP A 3 14.50 2.42 6.00
C TRP A 3 14.91 3.38 4.88
N VAL A 4 15.36 4.56 5.26
CA VAL A 4 15.91 5.58 4.35
C VAL A 4 17.33 5.87 4.82
N GLY A 5 18.32 5.19 4.23
CA GLY A 5 19.69 5.25 4.74
C GLY A 5 19.78 4.67 6.16
N ASN A 6 20.07 5.52 7.15
CA ASN A 6 20.31 5.10 8.54
C ASN A 6 19.14 5.36 9.51
N TRP A 7 17.95 5.70 9.01
CA TRP A 7 16.78 5.92 9.84
C TRP A 7 15.55 5.15 9.35
N SER A 8 14.66 4.85 10.28
CA SER A 8 13.46 4.04 10.06
C SER A 8 12.19 4.90 10.11
N LEU A 9 11.28 4.64 9.18
CA LEU A 9 9.95 5.23 9.08
C LEU A 9 8.94 4.63 10.07
N ASP A 10 9.29 3.53 10.76
CA ASP A 10 8.42 2.86 11.72
C ASP A 10 8.81 3.10 13.19
N HIS A 11 9.87 3.85 13.43
CA HIS A 11 10.37 4.06 14.78
C HIS A 11 9.70 5.29 15.43
N PRO A 12 9.35 5.27 16.73
CA PRO A 12 8.75 6.42 17.41
C PRO A 12 9.58 7.73 17.31
N ALA A 13 10.91 7.61 17.16
CA ALA A 13 11.81 8.74 16.97
C ALA A 13 11.75 9.38 15.56
N VAL A 14 10.90 8.88 14.65
CA VAL A 14 10.80 9.38 13.27
C VAL A 14 10.48 10.88 13.21
N ALA A 15 9.74 11.41 14.19
CA ALA A 15 9.41 12.83 14.28
C ALA A 15 10.67 13.72 14.35
N TYR A 16 11.73 13.24 15.02
CA TYR A 16 13.01 13.94 15.07
C TYR A 16 13.66 14.01 13.68
N GLU A 17 13.62 12.92 12.92
CA GLU A 17 14.18 12.88 11.57
C GLU A 17 13.40 13.77 10.60
N PHE A 18 12.07 13.80 10.70
CA PHE A 18 11.24 14.74 9.94
C PHE A 18 11.53 16.20 10.29
N ALA A 19 11.69 16.53 11.59
CA ALA A 19 12.04 17.88 12.01
C ALA A 19 13.44 18.30 11.54
N ARG A 20 14.40 17.37 11.57
CA ARG A 20 15.80 17.63 11.17
C ARG A 20 15.98 17.75 9.66
N ARG A 21 15.29 16.92 8.87
CA ARG A 21 15.47 16.82 7.40
C ARG A 21 14.47 17.66 6.62
N GLY A 22 13.31 17.93 7.22
CA GLY A 22 12.15 18.50 6.55
C GLY A 22 11.32 17.44 5.84
N VAL A 23 9.99 17.58 5.94
CA VAL A 23 9.03 16.58 5.41
C VAL A 23 9.21 16.33 3.93
N ARG A 24 9.37 17.40 3.14
CA ARG A 24 9.54 17.27 1.70
C ARG A 24 10.80 16.48 1.33
N GLN A 25 11.92 16.75 2.00
CA GLN A 25 13.16 16.03 1.71
C GLN A 25 13.07 14.56 2.09
N SER A 26 12.44 14.23 3.23
CA SER A 26 12.19 12.83 3.63
C SER A 26 11.37 12.07 2.58
N TYR A 27 10.38 12.72 1.98
CA TYR A 27 9.59 12.15 0.89
C TYR A 27 10.42 11.97 -0.38
N VAL A 28 11.25 12.95 -0.76
CA VAL A 28 12.17 12.85 -1.91
C VAL A 28 13.09 11.64 -1.74
N ASP A 29 13.73 11.51 -0.58
CA ASP A 29 14.67 10.42 -0.30
C ASP A 29 13.96 9.06 -0.32
N TYR A 30 12.79 8.97 0.32
CA TYR A 30 12.00 7.75 0.35
C TYR A 30 11.55 7.31 -1.05
N PHE A 31 10.91 8.22 -1.82
CA PHE A 31 10.38 7.86 -3.13
C PHE A 31 11.47 7.61 -4.18
N ARG A 32 12.67 8.17 -3.99
CA ARG A 32 13.85 7.77 -4.78
C ARG A 32 14.14 6.28 -4.61
N LEU A 33 14.21 5.82 -3.37
CA LEU A 33 14.48 4.41 -3.05
C LEU A 33 13.34 3.49 -3.50
N VAL A 34 12.08 3.91 -3.37
CA VAL A 34 10.93 3.14 -3.88
C VAL A 34 11.00 2.99 -5.41
N ALA A 35 11.35 4.05 -6.13
CA ALA A 35 11.53 3.98 -7.58
C ALA A 35 12.71 3.07 -7.98
N GLU A 36 13.85 3.15 -7.28
CA GLU A 36 14.99 2.26 -7.47
C GLU A 36 14.60 0.78 -7.24
N LEU A 37 13.82 0.50 -6.18
CA LEU A 37 13.32 -0.85 -5.89
C LEU A 37 12.40 -1.36 -7.01
N ALA A 38 11.53 -0.49 -7.54
CA ALA A 38 10.60 -0.83 -8.60
C ALA A 38 11.34 -1.31 -9.87
N GLU A 39 12.49 -0.73 -10.18
CA GLU A 39 13.29 -1.04 -11.37
C GLU A 39 14.35 -2.11 -11.16
N SER A 40 14.56 -2.53 -9.91
CA SER A 40 15.63 -3.47 -9.55
C SER A 40 15.45 -4.89 -10.10
N GLY A 41 14.22 -5.26 -10.47
CA GLY A 41 13.85 -6.65 -10.77
C GLY A 41 13.81 -7.58 -9.55
N ALA A 42 13.98 -7.05 -8.33
CA ALA A 42 14.04 -7.85 -7.10
C ALA A 42 12.66 -8.16 -6.50
N VAL A 43 11.60 -7.46 -6.91
CA VAL A 43 10.25 -7.58 -6.33
C VAL A 43 9.19 -7.62 -7.42
N GLN A 44 8.05 -8.23 -7.12
CA GLN A 44 6.86 -8.18 -7.98
C GLN A 44 5.84 -7.12 -7.52
N VAL A 45 5.92 -6.69 -6.25
CA VAL A 45 4.97 -5.76 -5.62
C VAL A 45 5.72 -4.76 -4.75
N LEU A 46 5.38 -3.48 -4.87
CA LEU A 46 5.78 -2.44 -3.92
C LEU A 46 4.80 -2.43 -2.74
N ALA A 47 5.24 -2.97 -1.60
CA ALA A 47 4.48 -2.97 -0.36
C ALA A 47 4.27 -1.53 0.16
N HIS A 48 3.02 -1.21 0.55
CA HIS A 48 2.55 0.07 1.11
C HIS A 48 3.41 1.26 0.63
N PRO A 49 3.31 1.64 -0.66
CA PRO A 49 4.38 2.35 -1.37
C PRO A 49 4.55 3.81 -0.97
N ASP A 50 3.70 4.34 -0.08
CA ASP A 50 3.82 5.67 0.51
C ASP A 50 3.85 5.66 2.05
N VAL A 51 4.33 4.57 2.67
CA VAL A 51 4.39 4.41 4.15
C VAL A 51 5.13 5.54 4.87
N VAL A 52 5.91 6.36 4.17
CA VAL A 52 6.51 7.60 4.69
C VAL A 52 5.50 8.53 5.38
N LYS A 53 4.21 8.43 5.05
CA LYS A 53 3.13 9.20 5.70
C LYS A 53 2.61 8.60 7.01
N LYS A 54 3.06 7.40 7.43
CA LYS A 54 2.48 6.54 8.49
C LYS A 54 2.06 7.29 9.75
N PHE A 55 2.96 8.13 10.28
CA PHE A 55 2.76 8.90 11.51
C PHE A 55 2.19 10.32 11.27
N GLY A 56 1.50 10.54 10.15
CA GLY A 56 0.82 11.81 9.86
C GLY A 56 1.71 12.92 9.29
N HIS A 57 3.01 12.69 9.10
CA HIS A 57 3.91 13.67 8.46
C HIS A 57 3.60 13.76 6.95
N ARG A 58 2.87 14.81 6.55
CA ARG A 58 2.48 15.06 5.15
C ARG A 58 3.21 16.28 4.58
N CYS A 59 3.55 16.21 3.30
CA CYS A 59 4.02 17.40 2.57
C CYS A 59 2.95 18.49 2.60
N ALA A 60 3.35 19.76 2.62
CA ALA A 60 2.43 20.89 2.59
C ALA A 60 1.58 20.90 1.31
N GLU A 61 2.20 20.51 0.20
CA GLU A 61 1.55 20.26 -1.08
C GLU A 61 1.61 18.77 -1.41
N GLU A 62 0.60 18.27 -2.12
CA GLU A 62 0.57 16.87 -2.53
C GLU A 62 1.77 16.55 -3.45
N PRO A 63 2.60 15.54 -3.13
CA PRO A 63 3.88 15.30 -3.81
C PRO A 63 3.69 14.54 -5.13
N THR A 64 2.83 15.05 -6.00
CA THR A 64 2.45 14.44 -7.28
C THR A 64 3.64 14.21 -8.21
N ASP A 65 4.67 15.05 -8.14
CA ASP A 65 5.92 14.88 -8.88
C ASP A 65 6.71 13.64 -8.44
N LEU A 66 6.69 13.32 -7.13
CA LEU A 66 7.33 12.12 -6.58
C LEU A 66 6.48 10.87 -6.88
N TYR A 67 5.15 11.00 -6.80
CA TYR A 67 4.23 9.93 -7.21
C TYR A 67 4.43 9.56 -8.68
N GLN A 68 4.57 10.55 -9.57
CA GLN A 68 4.80 10.30 -10.98
C GLN A 68 6.08 9.47 -11.22
N ARG A 69 7.18 9.81 -10.53
CA ARG A 69 8.44 9.04 -10.63
C ARG A 69 8.26 7.57 -10.26
N VAL A 70 7.54 7.31 -9.17
CA VAL A 70 7.28 5.96 -8.66
C VAL A 70 6.35 5.18 -9.59
N VAL A 71 5.31 5.82 -10.12
CA VAL A 71 4.39 5.22 -11.10
C VAL A 71 5.13 4.85 -12.38
N ASP A 72 5.98 5.74 -12.89
CA ASP A 72 6.75 5.48 -14.10
C ASP A 72 7.77 4.35 -13.89
N ALA A 73 8.43 4.33 -12.73
CA ALA A 73 9.36 3.28 -12.34
C ALA A 73 8.63 1.93 -12.20
N ALA A 74 7.46 1.91 -11.56
CA ALA A 74 6.65 0.69 -11.41
C ALA A 74 6.20 0.15 -12.77
N ARG A 75 5.80 1.04 -13.69
CA ARG A 75 5.44 0.66 -15.06
C ARG A 75 6.63 0.07 -15.83
N ARG A 76 7.82 0.68 -15.71
CA ARG A 76 9.05 0.19 -16.37
C ARG A 76 9.52 -1.14 -15.78
N GLY A 77 9.47 -1.29 -14.46
CA GLY A 77 9.85 -2.50 -13.74
C GLY A 77 8.85 -3.65 -13.83
N GLY A 78 7.63 -3.38 -14.32
CA GLY A 78 6.57 -4.39 -14.40
C GLY A 78 6.07 -4.85 -13.03
N VAL A 79 6.15 -3.99 -12.01
CA VAL A 79 5.75 -4.31 -10.63
C VAL A 79 4.36 -3.76 -10.31
N ALA A 80 3.67 -4.40 -9.37
CA ALA A 80 2.38 -3.96 -8.85
C ALA A 80 2.54 -2.99 -7.67
N MET A 81 1.47 -2.25 -7.36
CA MET A 81 1.34 -1.51 -6.09
C MET A 81 0.50 -2.30 -5.11
N GLU A 82 0.97 -2.47 -3.88
CA GLU A 82 0.11 -2.96 -2.80
C GLU A 82 -0.88 -1.87 -2.38
N VAL A 83 -2.16 -2.21 -2.35
CA VAL A 83 -3.18 -1.42 -1.66
C VAL A 83 -3.42 -2.04 -0.28
N SER A 84 -2.98 -1.35 0.76
CA SER A 84 -2.95 -1.87 2.14
C SER A 84 -3.86 -1.11 3.08
N SER A 85 -4.59 -1.86 3.94
CA SER A 85 -5.44 -1.29 4.99
C SER A 85 -4.64 -0.85 6.22
N ALA A 86 -3.34 -1.16 6.27
CA ALA A 86 -2.50 -0.90 7.43
C ALA A 86 -2.51 0.56 7.90
N GLY A 87 -2.48 1.51 6.96
CA GLY A 87 -2.48 2.93 7.29
C GLY A 87 -3.75 3.39 8.03
N LEU A 88 -4.85 2.63 7.95
CA LEU A 88 -6.07 2.90 8.70
C LEU A 88 -5.93 2.61 10.21
N ARG A 89 -4.87 1.93 10.64
CA ARG A 89 -4.53 1.65 12.05
C ARG A 89 -3.53 2.64 12.65
N TYR A 90 -2.98 3.55 11.84
CA TYR A 90 -1.98 4.54 12.25
C TYR A 90 -2.54 5.96 12.11
N GLU A 91 -1.78 6.96 12.58
CA GLU A 91 -2.15 8.38 12.62
C GLU A 91 -2.48 8.95 11.24
N VAL A 92 -1.93 8.37 10.17
CA VAL A 92 -2.29 8.73 8.79
C VAL A 92 -3.78 8.53 8.50
N ALA A 93 -4.42 7.55 9.14
CA ALA A 93 -5.83 7.19 9.01
C ALA A 93 -6.33 7.03 7.55
N GLU A 94 -5.45 6.54 6.67
CA GLU A 94 -5.68 6.43 5.22
C GLU A 94 -5.04 5.14 4.69
N PRO A 95 -5.65 4.43 3.73
CA PRO A 95 -4.99 3.31 3.08
C PRO A 95 -3.67 3.73 2.41
N TYR A 96 -2.79 2.75 2.24
CA TYR A 96 -1.63 2.88 1.35
C TYR A 96 -2.00 2.30 -0.02
N PRO A 97 -1.63 2.92 -1.16
CA PRO A 97 -1.21 4.30 -1.29
C PRO A 97 -2.33 5.31 -1.11
N ALA A 98 -1.96 6.58 -0.98
CA ALA A 98 -2.84 7.74 -1.05
C ALA A 98 -3.69 7.73 -2.33
N PRO A 99 -4.91 8.31 -2.31
CA PRO A 99 -5.86 8.20 -3.41
C PRO A 99 -5.30 8.72 -4.74
N THR A 100 -4.49 9.78 -4.69
CA THR A 100 -3.88 10.37 -5.87
C THR A 100 -2.84 9.44 -6.49
N LEU A 101 -1.91 8.89 -5.69
CA LEU A 101 -0.94 7.91 -6.16
C LEU A 101 -1.63 6.66 -6.73
N LEU A 102 -2.72 6.20 -6.09
CA LEU A 102 -3.48 5.05 -6.59
C LEU A 102 -4.14 5.35 -7.95
N ARG A 103 -4.77 6.52 -8.11
CA ARG A 103 -5.38 6.93 -9.39
C ARG A 103 -4.35 7.13 -10.48
N MET A 104 -3.18 7.69 -10.17
CA MET A 104 -2.08 7.84 -11.13
C MET A 104 -1.57 6.47 -11.59
N SER A 105 -1.37 5.54 -10.64
CA SER A 105 -1.01 4.14 -10.93
C SER A 105 -2.03 3.49 -11.87
N ARG A 106 -3.34 3.68 -11.62
CA ARG A 106 -4.40 3.11 -12.46
C ARG A 106 -4.33 3.63 -13.89
N ARG A 107 -4.14 4.94 -14.07
CA ARG A 107 -4.05 5.61 -15.37
C ARG A 107 -2.83 5.14 -16.17
N ALA A 108 -1.73 4.85 -15.48
CA ALA A 108 -0.51 4.32 -16.09
C ALA A 108 -0.57 2.81 -16.40
N GLY A 109 -1.64 2.12 -16.01
CA GLY A 109 -1.78 0.68 -16.19
C GLY A 109 -0.98 -0.16 -15.20
N VAL A 110 -0.54 0.42 -14.08
CA VAL A 110 0.17 -0.32 -13.02
C VAL A 110 -0.84 -1.18 -12.25
N PRO A 111 -0.64 -2.52 -12.19
CA PRO A 111 -1.55 -3.41 -11.49
C PRO A 111 -1.46 -3.24 -9.97
N ILE A 112 -2.42 -3.82 -9.25
CA ILE A 112 -2.46 -3.76 -7.78
C ILE A 112 -2.58 -5.14 -7.14
N THR A 113 -2.20 -5.23 -5.87
CA THR A 113 -2.61 -6.30 -4.94
C THR A 113 -3.36 -5.69 -3.75
N LEU A 114 -4.07 -6.50 -2.97
CA LEU A 114 -4.67 -6.09 -1.70
C LEU A 114 -3.97 -6.78 -0.53
N ALA A 115 -3.70 -6.05 0.56
CA ALA A 115 -3.11 -6.60 1.77
C ALA A 115 -3.67 -5.93 3.04
N SER A 116 -3.65 -6.63 4.17
CA SER A 116 -3.97 -6.02 5.48
C SER A 116 -2.74 -5.66 6.31
N ASP A 117 -1.56 -6.17 5.93
CA ASP A 117 -0.31 -6.05 6.71
C ASP A 117 -0.49 -6.55 8.16
N ALA A 118 -1.10 -7.72 8.29
CA ALA A 118 -1.47 -8.31 9.57
C ALA A 118 -0.22 -8.73 10.35
N HIS A 119 -0.08 -8.21 11.57
CA HIS A 119 0.94 -8.64 12.53
C HIS A 119 0.36 -9.51 13.65
N TYR A 120 -0.97 -9.60 13.72
CA TYR A 120 -1.73 -10.47 14.61
C TYR A 120 -2.82 -11.20 13.82
N PRO A 121 -3.26 -12.41 14.21
CA PRO A 121 -4.28 -13.17 13.49
C PRO A 121 -5.57 -12.38 13.22
N GLU A 122 -6.01 -11.56 14.18
CA GLU A 122 -7.23 -10.76 14.10
C GLU A 122 -7.14 -9.65 13.04
N GLN A 123 -5.93 -9.32 12.59
CA GLN A 123 -5.71 -8.34 11.52
C GLN A 123 -5.74 -8.97 10.12
N ALA A 124 -5.87 -10.29 10.01
CA ALA A 124 -5.99 -10.96 8.72
C ALA A 124 -7.24 -10.46 8.00
N ALA A 125 -7.09 -10.00 6.76
CA ALA A 125 -8.16 -9.39 5.96
C ALA A 125 -8.85 -8.17 6.63
N ASP A 126 -8.20 -7.53 7.62
CA ASP A 126 -8.72 -6.33 8.28
C ASP A 126 -9.12 -5.26 7.26
N ARG A 127 -10.37 -4.79 7.38
CA ARG A 127 -10.99 -3.78 6.49
C ARG A 127 -10.94 -4.13 4.99
N HIS A 128 -10.94 -5.41 4.61
CA HIS A 128 -10.89 -5.83 3.21
C HIS A 128 -11.99 -5.20 2.34
N ARG A 129 -13.23 -5.12 2.83
CA ARG A 129 -14.35 -4.46 2.13
C ARG A 129 -14.08 -2.98 1.82
N VAL A 130 -13.41 -2.29 2.75
CA VAL A 130 -13.01 -0.88 2.56
C VAL A 130 -11.96 -0.80 1.45
N LEU A 131 -10.95 -1.67 1.46
CA LEU A 131 -9.91 -1.70 0.41
C LEU A 131 -10.46 -1.98 -0.98
N VAL A 132 -11.37 -2.94 -1.10
CA VAL A 132 -12.02 -3.26 -2.37
C VAL A 132 -12.77 -2.05 -2.90
N SER A 133 -13.54 -1.38 -2.04
CA SER A 133 -14.29 -0.17 -2.39
C SER A 133 -13.35 0.96 -2.80
N TYR A 134 -12.26 1.14 -2.06
CA TYR A 134 -11.21 2.13 -2.31
C TYR A 134 -10.51 1.92 -3.66
N ALA A 135 -10.09 0.68 -3.96
CA ALA A 135 -9.48 0.32 -5.24
C ALA A 135 -10.45 0.51 -6.42
N ARG A 136 -11.72 0.10 -6.26
CA ARG A 136 -12.74 0.29 -7.29
C ARG A 136 -13.04 1.75 -7.57
N ALA A 137 -13.06 2.59 -6.53
CA ALA A 137 -13.23 4.05 -6.65
C ALA A 137 -12.06 4.71 -7.37
N ALA A 138 -10.84 4.17 -7.25
CA ALA A 138 -9.68 4.61 -8.04
C ALA A 138 -9.70 4.12 -9.50
N GLY A 139 -10.65 3.26 -9.88
CA GLY A 139 -10.86 2.77 -11.25
C GLY A 139 -10.33 1.35 -11.51
N TYR A 140 -9.86 0.63 -10.49
CA TYR A 140 -9.49 -0.78 -10.64
C TYR A 140 -10.73 -1.68 -10.72
N ARG A 141 -10.60 -2.78 -11.46
CA ARG A 141 -11.63 -3.84 -11.58
C ARG A 141 -11.07 -5.23 -11.32
N GLU A 142 -9.76 -5.32 -11.23
CA GLU A 142 -8.99 -6.55 -11.12
C GLU A 142 -7.74 -6.26 -10.30
N GLN A 143 -7.22 -7.29 -9.67
CA GLN A 143 -5.96 -7.30 -8.91
C GLN A 143 -5.09 -8.46 -9.39
N LEU A 144 -3.79 -8.38 -9.14
CA LEU A 144 -2.89 -9.51 -9.32
C LEU A 144 -3.01 -10.49 -8.15
N SER A 145 -3.03 -11.78 -8.50
CA SER A 145 -2.88 -12.89 -7.57
C SER A 145 -1.63 -13.66 -7.95
N PHE A 146 -0.79 -13.94 -6.94
CA PHE A 146 0.41 -14.74 -7.09
C PHE A 146 0.17 -16.15 -6.57
N ARG A 147 0.67 -17.15 -7.29
CA ARG A 147 0.66 -18.54 -6.86
C ARG A 147 2.07 -19.01 -6.53
N VAL A 148 2.16 -20.09 -5.74
CA VAL A 148 3.41 -20.81 -5.51
C VAL A 148 4.03 -21.16 -6.87
N GLY A 149 5.31 -20.86 -7.06
CA GLY A 149 6.01 -20.99 -8.34
C GLY A 149 6.12 -19.70 -9.16
N GLY A 150 5.58 -18.57 -8.67
CA GLY A 150 5.82 -17.24 -9.23
C GLY A 150 4.86 -16.81 -10.35
N THR A 151 3.88 -17.64 -10.71
CA THR A 151 2.87 -17.29 -11.70
C THR A 151 1.95 -16.20 -11.14
N ALA A 152 1.84 -15.09 -11.87
CA ALA A 152 0.93 -13.99 -11.57
C ALA A 152 -0.26 -14.00 -12.55
N THR A 153 -1.47 -13.86 -12.03
CA THR A 153 -2.71 -13.79 -12.84
C THR A 153 -3.58 -12.64 -12.39
N LEU A 154 -4.18 -11.92 -13.34
CA LEU A 154 -5.21 -10.94 -13.03
C LEU A 154 -6.50 -11.67 -12.64
N VAL A 155 -7.08 -11.28 -11.51
CA VAL A 155 -8.35 -11.80 -11.01
C VAL A 155 -9.30 -10.63 -10.73
N PRO A 156 -10.61 -10.78 -10.97
CA PRO A 156 -11.57 -9.73 -10.69
C PRO A 156 -11.51 -9.28 -9.22
N LEU A 157 -11.63 -7.97 -8.99
CA LEU A 157 -11.91 -7.47 -7.64
C LEU A 157 -13.33 -7.91 -7.24
N PRO A 158 -13.54 -8.37 -6.00
CA PRO A 158 -14.86 -8.76 -5.54
C PRO A 158 -15.83 -7.57 -5.54
N ASP A 159 -17.13 -7.85 -5.59
CA ASP A 159 -18.17 -6.85 -5.36
C ASP A 159 -18.20 -6.54 -3.85
N PRO A 160 -17.91 -5.30 -3.41
CA PRO A 160 -17.94 -4.95 -2.00
C PRO A 160 -19.32 -5.14 -1.34
N ASN A 161 -20.42 -5.11 -2.12
CA ASN A 161 -21.78 -5.35 -1.61
C ASN A 161 -22.12 -6.83 -1.47
N GLY A 162 -21.39 -7.71 -2.17
CA GLY A 162 -21.55 -9.17 -2.10
C GLY A 162 -20.64 -9.84 -1.08
N MET A 163 -19.78 -9.08 -0.38
CA MET A 163 -18.90 -9.64 0.64
C MET A 163 -19.61 -9.75 1.99
N PRO A 164 -19.38 -10.86 2.74
CA PRO A 164 -19.95 -11.03 4.06
C PRO A 164 -19.55 -9.87 4.97
N ASP A 165 -20.51 -9.44 5.79
CA ASP A 165 -20.26 -8.43 6.82
C ASP A 165 -19.38 -9.05 7.91
N PRO A 166 -18.17 -8.52 8.17
CA PRO A 166 -17.29 -9.07 9.20
C PRO A 166 -17.92 -9.05 10.61
N GLU A 167 -18.91 -8.18 10.86
CA GLU A 167 -19.66 -8.16 12.13
C GLU A 167 -20.76 -9.25 12.22
N ARG A 168 -20.95 -10.04 11.15
CA ARG A 168 -21.93 -11.14 11.07
C ARG A 168 -21.30 -12.51 10.81
N MET A 169 -19.98 -12.65 10.97
CA MET A 169 -19.37 -13.98 10.89
C MET A 169 -19.84 -14.81 12.10
N PRO A 170 -20.40 -16.03 11.90
CA PRO A 170 -20.71 -16.91 13.02
C PRO A 170 -19.42 -17.23 13.78
N GLU A 171 -19.50 -17.28 15.12
CA GLU A 171 -18.38 -17.73 15.93
C GLU A 171 -17.92 -19.12 15.47
N PRO A 172 -16.61 -19.41 15.50
CA PRO A 172 -16.10 -20.72 15.12
C PRO A 172 -16.76 -21.80 15.99
N ASP A 173 -17.17 -22.89 15.35
CA ASP A 173 -17.77 -24.03 16.03
C ASP A 173 -16.72 -24.66 16.99
N PRO A 174 -16.98 -24.70 18.31
CA PRO A 174 -16.03 -25.22 19.28
C PRO A 174 -15.77 -26.74 19.13
N THR A 175 -16.42 -27.42 18.18
CA THR A 175 -16.25 -28.86 17.95
C THR A 175 -15.21 -29.22 16.88
N GLU A 176 -14.60 -28.26 16.19
CA GLU A 176 -13.46 -28.50 15.29
C GLU A 176 -12.12 -28.27 16.01
N THR A 177 -11.72 -29.17 16.92
CA THR A 177 -10.32 -29.33 17.36
C THR A 177 -9.96 -30.80 17.56
#